data_AF-A0A3C1NDD0-F1
#
_entry.id   AF-A0A3C1NDD0-F1
#
_cell.length_a   1.000
_cell.length_b   1.000
_cell.length_c   1.000
_cell.angle_alpha   90.00
_cell.angle_beta   90.00
_cell.angle_gamma   90.00
#
_symmetry.space_group_name_H-M   'P 1'
#
loop_
_entity.id
_entity.type
_entity.pdbx_description
1 polymer ?
#
loop_
_entity_poly.entity_id
_entity_poly.type
_entity_poly.pdbx_seq_one_letter_code
_entity_poly.pdbx_strand_id
1 'polypeptide(L)' 'MAIDETKARAAAGKAVARGDRVYLIDGSGYIFRAYHALPPLTRPSDGLPVGAVHGFCGMLWKL' A
#
# COMPACT_ATOMS: atom_id res chain seq x y z
N MET A 1 -10.21 -17.46 34.47
CA MET A 1 -9.51 -16.41 33.72
C MET A 1 -8.41 -17.07 32.90
N ALA A 2 -8.79 -17.65 31.76
CA ALA A 2 -7.86 -18.13 30.75
C ALA A 2 -8.08 -17.22 29.55
N ILE A 3 -7.06 -16.44 29.19
CA ILE A 3 -7.09 -15.57 28.02
C ILE A 3 -7.00 -16.44 26.78
N ASP A 4 -7.93 -16.22 25.85
CA ASP A 4 -8.10 -16.93 24.60
C ASP A 4 -6.93 -16.66 23.64
N GLU A 5 -5.97 -17.59 23.57
CA GLU A 5 -4.82 -17.57 22.63
C GLU A 5 -5.24 -17.70 21.16
N THR A 6 -6.50 -18.09 20.90
CA THR A 6 -7.03 -18.36 19.56
C THR A 6 -7.11 -17.10 18.70
N LYS A 7 -7.29 -15.92 19.31
CA LYS A 7 -7.48 -14.65 18.59
C LYS A 7 -6.17 -14.05 18.04
N ALA A 8 -5.02 -14.37 18.65
CA ALA A 8 -3.72 -13.85 18.23
C ALA A 8 -3.22 -14.47 16.91
N ARG A 9 -3.57 -15.73 16.65
CA ARG A 9 -3.20 -16.43 15.40
C ARG A 9 -3.91 -15.89 14.16
N ALA A 10 -5.04 -15.21 14.31
CA ALA A 10 -5.81 -14.67 13.18
C ALA A 10 -5.13 -13.48 12.48
N ALA A 11 -4.16 -12.82 13.12
CA ALA A 11 -3.45 -11.67 12.57
C ALA A 11 -2.16 -12.04 11.81
N ALA A 12 -1.65 -13.26 11.99
CA ALA A 12 -0.47 -13.72 11.28
C ALA A 12 -0.88 -14.30 9.92
N GLY A 13 -0.70 -13.51 8.86
CA GLY A 13 -0.88 -13.98 7.49
C GLY A 13 -0.06 -15.25 7.21
N LYS A 14 -0.48 -16.02 6.19
CA LYS A 14 0.21 -17.24 5.73
C LYS A 14 1.73 -17.01 5.67
N ALA A 15 2.49 -17.90 6.28
CA ALA A 15 3.95 -17.89 6.15
C ALA A 15 4.34 -18.03 4.66
N VAL A 16 5.30 -17.22 4.22
CA VAL A 16 5.83 -17.29 2.85
C VAL A 16 6.40 -18.69 2.59
N ALA A 17 5.96 -19.32 1.51
CA ALA A 17 6.36 -20.67 1.13
C ALA A 17 7.15 -20.67 -0.18
N ARG A 18 7.83 -21.79 -0.47
CA ARG A 18 8.51 -22.01 -1.74
C ARG A 18 7.50 -21.90 -2.89
N GLY A 19 7.77 -21.00 -3.84
CA GLY A 19 6.90 -20.72 -4.98
C GLY A 19 6.03 -19.47 -4.83
N ASP A 20 5.93 -18.87 -3.64
CA ASP A 20 5.26 -17.59 -3.45
C ASP A 20 6.07 -16.45 -4.09
N ARG A 21 5.38 -15.47 -4.68
CA ARG A 21 5.99 -14.22 -5.19
C ARG A 21 5.86 -13.13 -4.15
N VAL A 22 6.99 -12.55 -3.75
CA VAL A 22 7.04 -11.49 -2.74
C VAL A 22 7.62 -10.24 -3.35
N TYR A 23 6.97 -9.10 -3.11
CA TYR A 23 7.43 -7.78 -3.50
C TYR A 23 7.80 -6.98 -2.26
N LEU A 24 9.01 -6.43 -2.23
CA LEU A 24 9.43 -5.47 -1.22
C LEU A 24 9.36 -4.07 -1.82
N ILE A 25 8.54 -3.20 -1.22
CA ILE A 25 8.29 -1.84 -1.72
C ILE A 25 8.83 -0.82 -0.72
N ASP A 26 9.67 0.11 -1.20
CA ASP A 26 9.97 1.33 -0.48
C ASP A 26 8.79 2.31 -0.63
N GLY A 27 7.92 2.31 0.38
CA GLY A 27 6.71 3.13 0.37
C GLY A 27 6.99 4.63 0.31
N SER A 28 8.00 5.12 1.04
CA SER A 28 8.29 6.56 1.12
C SER A 28 8.95 7.05 -0.16
N GLY A 29 9.88 6.30 -0.73
CA GLY A 29 10.48 6.60 -2.03
C GLY A 29 9.44 6.58 -3.16
N TYR A 30 8.55 5.58 -3.18
CA TYR A 30 7.50 5.49 -4.20
C TYR A 30 6.50 6.64 -4.10
N ILE A 31 6.01 6.98 -2.90
CA ILE A 31 5.02 8.06 -2.76
C ILE A 31 5.63 9.43 -3.07
N PHE A 32 6.89 9.66 -2.70
CA PHE A 32 7.62 10.89 -3.04
C PHE A 32 7.79 11.04 -4.56
N ARG A 33 8.20 9.96 -5.24
CA ARG A 33 8.28 9.95 -6.71
C ARG A 33 6.93 10.21 -7.35
N ALA A 34 5.86 9.58 -6.86
CA ALA A 34 4.52 9.79 -7.38
C ALA A 34 4.02 11.24 -7.23
N TYR A 35 4.33 11.88 -6.10
CA TYR A 35 3.98 13.28 -5.84
C TYR A 35 4.56 14.24 -6.88
N HIS A 36 5.77 13.96 -7.38
CA HIS A 36 6.47 14.82 -8.35
C HIS A 36 6.32 14.40 -9.83
N ALA A 37 5.72 13.25 -10.11
CA ALA A 37 5.68 12.69 -11.47
C ALA A 37 4.53 13.19 -12.35
N LEU A 38 3.42 13.64 -11.73
CA LEU A 38 2.19 14.01 -12.42
C LEU A 38 1.91 15.51 -12.29
N PRO A 39 1.18 16.12 -13.26
CA PRO A 39 0.64 17.46 -13.07
C PRO A 39 -0.32 17.51 -11.88
N PRO A 40 -0.62 18.72 -11.33
CA PRO A 40 -1.56 18.86 -10.22
C PRO A 40 -2.89 18.15 -10.50
N LEU A 41 -3.22 17.21 -9.63
CA LEU A 41 -4.44 16.40 -9.69
C LEU A 41 -5.20 16.60 -8.40
N THR A 42 -6.42 17.12 -8.52
CA THR A 42 -7.31 17.40 -7.40
C THR A 42 -8.62 16.63 -7.56
N ARG A 43 -9.23 16.28 -6.42
CA ARG A 43 -10.57 15.69 -6.41
C ARG A 43 -11.61 16.77 -6.72
N PRO A 44 -12.55 16.55 -7.67
CA PRO A 44 -13.52 17.58 -8.07
C PRO A 44 -14.46 18.07 -6.96
N SER A 45 -14.80 17.22 -5.99
CA SER A 45 -15.81 17.53 -4.96
C SER A 45 -15.35 18.56 -3.93
N ASP A 46 -14.06 18.61 -3.63
CA ASP A 46 -13.50 19.42 -2.54
C ASP A 46 -12.10 19.99 -2.82
N GLY A 47 -11.56 19.75 -4.02
CA GLY A 47 -10.25 20.26 -4.42
C GLY A 47 -9.06 19.58 -3.76
N LEU A 48 -9.25 18.50 -2.99
CA LEU A 48 -8.12 17.87 -2.29
C LEU A 48 -7.08 17.34 -3.29
N PRO A 49 -5.77 17.64 -3.13
CA PRO A 49 -4.72 17.05 -3.95
C PRO A 49 -4.65 15.54 -3.76
N VAL A 50 -4.67 14.78 -4.85
CA VAL A 50 -4.68 13.31 -4.84
C VAL A 50 -3.63 12.67 -5.75
N GLY A 51 -2.83 13.47 -6.46
CA GLY A 51 -1.85 13.01 -7.45
C GLY A 51 -0.85 11.98 -6.93
N ALA A 52 -0.30 12.18 -5.72
CA ALA A 52 0.64 11.23 -5.13
C ALA A 52 0.03 9.86 -4.88
N VAL A 53 -1.16 9.82 -4.27
CA VAL A 53 -1.87 8.57 -4.00
C VAL A 53 -2.26 7.87 -5.30
N HIS A 54 -2.78 8.63 -6.28
CA HIS A 54 -3.14 8.11 -7.59
C HIS A 54 -1.94 7.48 -8.31
N GLY A 55 -0.81 8.19 -8.37
CA GLY A 55 0.42 7.69 -8.99
C GLY A 55 1.01 6.48 -8.27
N PHE A 56 1.01 6.50 -6.92
CA PHE A 56 1.48 5.39 -6.11
C PHE A 56 0.68 4.11 -6.36
N CYS A 57 -0.66 4.18 -6.28
CA CYS A 57 -1.52 3.05 -6.57
C CYS A 57 -1.36 2.55 -8.02
N GLY A 58 -1.20 3.45 -8.98
CA GLY A 58 -0.95 3.09 -10.38
C GLY A 58 0.38 2.37 -10.61
N MET A 59 1.42 2.66 -9.81
CA MET A 59 2.67 1.89 -9.84
C MET A 59 2.49 0.49 -9.25
N LEU A 60 1.76 0.38 -8.13
CA LEU A 60 1.49 -0.92 -7.51
C LEU A 60 0.63 -1.84 -8.39
N TRP A 61 -0.33 -1.29 -9.14
CA TRP A 61 -1.18 -2.06 -10.05
C TRP A 61 -0.41 -2.78 -11.17
N LYS A 62 0.83 -2.37 -11.45
CA LYS A 62 1.67 -2.94 -12.51
C LYS A 62 2.60 -4.06 -12.04
N LEU A 63 2.65 -4.35 -10.74
CA LEU A 63 3.49 -5.39 -10.14
C LEU A 63 2.84 -6.77 -10.23
#